data_AF-A0A938M0E9-F1
#
_entry.id   AF-A0A938M0E9-F1
#
_cell.length_a   1.000
_cell.length_b   1.000
_cell.length_c   1.000
_cell.angle_alpha   90.00
_cell.angle_beta   90.00
_cell.angle_gamma   90.00
#
_symmetry.space_group_name_H-M   'P 1'
#
loop_
_entity.id
_entity.type
_entity.pdbx_description
1 polymer ?
#
loop_
_entity_poly.entity_id
_entity_poly.type
_entity_poly.pdbx_seq_one_letter_code
_entity_poly.pdbx_strand_id
1 'polypeptide(L)'
;MISPGRREMAVCALAVLFCAGCQPTRVYLRDRGEDLVEVVRLNVAYGPGLGATVYATSALKLGVTGEHSRHVGLDGHGFGAWGQDRFDWHLVLGGFEYGHRDSPIRGSVRMNPGSGGGYWRSPLLGGRYTRSETEHVCGASELGGRASLLLVGVEAGVRFWELLDFLCGLFGLDPQRDDTAARQPSAADSPPEATQTHTTE
;
A
#
# COMPACT_ATOMS: atom_id res chain seq x y z
N MET A 1 2.78 18.36 41.45
CA MET A 1 1.63 19.21 41.05
C MET A 1 1.52 19.19 39.54
N ILE A 2 0.43 18.65 38.99
CA ILE A 2 0.16 18.65 37.54
C ILE A 2 -0.52 19.99 37.22
N SER A 3 -0.07 20.71 36.19
CA SER A 3 -0.65 22.00 35.83
C SER A 3 -2.12 21.86 35.40
N PRO A 4 -3.01 22.82 35.76
CA PRO A 4 -4.44 22.73 35.51
C PRO A 4 -4.78 22.47 34.03
N GLY A 5 -4.03 23.04 33.08
CA GLY A 5 -4.26 22.83 31.64
C GLY A 5 -4.01 21.40 31.14
N ARG A 6 -3.30 20.53 31.87
CA ARG A 6 -3.10 19.12 31.45
C ARG A 6 -4.32 18.24 31.69
N ARG A 7 -5.19 18.59 32.65
CA ARG A 7 -6.40 17.82 32.96
C ARG A 7 -7.50 18.06 31.93
N GLU A 8 -7.64 19.31 31.50
CA GLU A 8 -8.64 19.71 30.49
C GLU A 8 -8.34 19.07 29.12
N MET A 9 -7.07 19.04 28.70
CA MET A 9 -6.69 18.36 27.46
C MET A 9 -6.92 16.85 27.51
N ALA A 10 -6.69 16.20 28.66
CA ALA A 10 -6.95 14.78 28.83
C ALA A 10 -8.44 14.45 28.75
N VAL A 11 -9.31 15.28 29.35
CA VAL A 11 -10.77 15.10 29.30
C VAL A 11 -11.31 15.32 27.89
N CYS A 12 -10.82 16.34 27.17
CA CYS A 12 -11.21 16.55 25.77
C CYS A 12 -10.74 15.40 24.87
N ALA A 13 -9.50 14.92 25.01
CA ALA A 13 -9.01 13.77 24.26
C ALA A 13 -9.83 12.50 24.54
N LEU A 14 -10.19 12.27 25.81
CA LEU A 14 -11.04 11.15 26.21
C LEU A 14 -12.47 11.29 25.65
N ALA A 15 -13.05 12.49 25.69
CA ALA A 15 -14.39 12.75 25.16
C ALA A 15 -14.45 12.56 23.63
N VAL A 16 -13.41 12.96 22.90
CA VAL A 16 -13.29 12.68 21.45
C VAL A 16 -13.23 11.18 21.19
N LEU A 17 -12.50 10.41 22.01
CA LEU A 17 -12.45 8.95 21.91
C LEU A 17 -13.81 8.28 22.19
N PHE A 18 -14.64 8.84 23.07
CA PHE A 18 -15.97 8.30 23.38
C PHE A 18 -17.07 8.73 22.39
N CYS A 19 -16.97 9.93 21.80
CA CYS A 19 -17.96 10.42 20.84
C CYS A 19 -17.81 9.85 19.42
N ALA A 20 -16.64 9.28 19.07
CA ALA A 20 -16.42 8.63 17.77
C ALA A 20 -17.11 7.23 17.65
N GLY A 21 -17.72 6.71 18.72
CA GLY A 21 -18.00 5.29 18.89
C GLY A 21 -19.41 4.77 18.58
N CYS A 22 -20.17 5.35 17.64
CA CYS A 22 -21.47 4.74 17.25
C CYS A 22 -21.32 3.55 16.28
N GLN A 23 -20.12 3.28 15.76
CA GLN A 23 -19.89 2.10 14.94
C GLN A 23 -19.65 0.85 15.81
N PRO A 24 -20.15 -0.33 15.39
CA PRO A 24 -19.81 -1.58 16.07
C PRO A 24 -18.30 -1.77 16.12
N THR A 25 -17.73 -2.03 17.30
CA THR A 25 -16.28 -2.19 17.52
C THR A 25 -15.62 -3.15 16.53
N ARG A 26 -16.34 -4.17 16.07
CA ARG A 26 -15.86 -5.14 15.08
C ARG A 26 -15.59 -4.53 13.70
N VAL A 27 -16.44 -3.61 13.24
CA VAL A 27 -16.29 -2.94 11.95
C VAL A 27 -15.07 -2.03 12.01
N TYR A 28 -15.02 -1.18 13.04
CA TYR A 28 -13.87 -0.31 13.30
C TYR A 28 -12.54 -1.06 13.35
N LEU A 29 -12.44 -2.15 14.13
CA LEU A 29 -11.20 -2.92 14.24
C LEU A 29 -10.81 -3.62 12.93
N ARG A 30 -11.79 -3.99 12.11
CA ARG A 30 -11.54 -4.58 10.80
C ARG A 30 -10.97 -3.52 9.85
N ASP A 31 -11.61 -2.36 9.75
CA ASP A 31 -11.20 -1.28 8.86
C ASP A 31 -9.77 -0.82 9.22
N ARG A 32 -9.49 -0.58 10.50
CA ARG A 32 -8.13 -0.22 10.94
C ARG A 32 -7.11 -1.34 10.72
N GLY A 33 -7.55 -2.60 10.72
CA GLY A 33 -6.70 -3.74 10.38
C GLY A 33 -6.37 -3.79 8.89
N GLU A 34 -7.34 -3.46 8.03
CA GLU A 34 -7.15 -3.36 6.58
C GLU A 34 -6.19 -2.20 6.25
N ASP A 35 -6.39 -1.01 6.83
CA ASP A 35 -5.48 0.14 6.68
C ASP A 35 -4.04 -0.20 7.10
N LEU A 36 -3.87 -0.84 8.26
CA LEU A 36 -2.55 -1.16 8.80
C LEU A 36 -1.75 -2.09 7.87
N VAL A 37 -2.44 -3.01 7.19
CA VAL A 37 -1.80 -3.92 6.22
C VAL A 37 -1.35 -3.16 4.98
N GLU A 38 -2.07 -2.11 4.56
CA GLU A 38 -1.64 -1.26 3.45
C GLU A 38 -0.42 -0.41 3.79
N VAL A 39 -0.33 0.06 5.03
CA VAL A 39 0.79 0.87 5.52
C VAL A 39 2.12 0.17 5.33
N VAL A 40 2.19 -1.13 5.62
CA VAL A 40 3.45 -1.87 5.73
C VAL A 40 3.66 -2.78 4.54
N ARG A 41 4.80 -2.60 3.86
CA ARG A 41 5.36 -3.58 2.95
C ARG A 41 6.45 -4.36 3.65
N LEU A 42 6.38 -5.68 3.56
CA LEU A 42 7.42 -6.55 4.08
C LEU A 42 7.47 -7.84 3.28
N ASN A 43 8.60 -8.12 2.64
CA ASN A 43 8.81 -9.40 1.99
C ASN A 43 10.25 -9.91 2.17
N VAL A 44 10.36 -11.24 2.11
CA VAL A 44 11.63 -11.96 2.16
C VAL A 44 11.81 -12.61 0.79
N ALA A 45 13.01 -12.42 0.23
CA ALA A 45 13.43 -12.98 -1.03
C ALA A 45 14.39 -14.15 -0.80
N TYR A 46 14.25 -15.19 -1.63
CA TYR A 46 15.15 -16.33 -1.69
C TYR A 46 15.59 -16.57 -3.14
N GLY A 47 16.88 -16.42 -3.41
CA GLY A 47 17.49 -16.57 -4.73
C GLY A 47 18.70 -15.67 -4.91
N PRO A 48 19.50 -15.89 -5.98
CA PRO A 48 20.69 -15.09 -6.26
C PRO A 48 20.37 -13.58 -6.37
N GLY A 49 21.02 -12.77 -5.56
CA GLY A 49 20.93 -11.32 -5.62
C GLY A 49 22.03 -10.62 -4.83
N LEU A 50 22.39 -9.41 -5.25
CA LEU A 50 23.37 -8.57 -4.58
C LEU A 50 22.98 -7.11 -4.72
N GLY A 51 23.01 -6.41 -3.59
CA GLY A 51 22.95 -4.96 -3.55
C GLY A 51 22.03 -4.44 -2.46
N ALA A 52 21.89 -3.14 -2.45
CA ALA A 52 20.98 -2.45 -1.57
C ALA A 52 20.48 -1.18 -2.24
N THR A 53 19.20 -0.91 -2.04
CA THR A 53 18.53 0.31 -2.51
C THR A 53 17.69 0.85 -1.38
N VAL A 54 17.84 2.12 -1.05
CA VAL A 54 16.96 2.84 -0.13
C VAL A 54 16.17 3.88 -0.91
N TYR A 55 14.94 4.14 -0.50
CA TYR A 55 14.06 5.12 -1.13
C TYR A 55 13.18 5.81 -0.11
N ALA A 56 12.98 7.11 -0.25
CA ALA A 56 12.04 7.87 0.57
C ALA A 56 10.79 8.27 -0.20
N THR A 57 10.91 8.33 -1.51
CA THR A 57 9.81 8.60 -2.44
C THR A 57 10.13 7.93 -3.77
N SER A 58 9.17 7.99 -4.68
CA SER A 58 9.39 7.61 -6.07
C SER A 58 10.47 8.43 -6.79
N ALA A 59 10.85 9.60 -6.26
CA ALA A 59 11.87 10.49 -6.80
C ALA A 59 13.23 10.36 -6.08
N LEU A 60 13.21 10.03 -4.79
CA LEU A 60 14.41 9.92 -3.96
C LEU A 60 14.74 8.45 -3.73
N LYS A 61 15.53 7.89 -4.65
CA LYS A 61 16.10 6.54 -4.56
C LYS A 61 17.63 6.64 -4.60
N LEU A 62 18.32 5.77 -3.86
CA LEU A 62 19.76 5.63 -3.90
C LEU A 62 20.15 4.17 -3.73
N GLY A 63 20.94 3.65 -4.65
CA GLY A 63 21.51 2.32 -4.51
C GLY A 63 21.57 1.54 -5.82
N VAL A 64 22.08 0.32 -5.71
CA VAL A 64 22.20 -0.63 -6.81
C VAL A 64 21.80 -1.98 -6.28
N THR A 65 20.89 -2.66 -6.98
CA THR A 65 20.46 -4.01 -6.63
C THR A 65 20.25 -4.82 -7.90
N GLY A 66 20.83 -6.01 -7.98
CA GLY A 66 20.50 -7.00 -9.00
C GLY A 66 20.04 -8.30 -8.32
N GLU A 67 18.92 -8.86 -8.75
CA GLU A 67 18.34 -10.07 -8.15
C GLU A 67 17.56 -10.92 -9.16
N HIS A 68 17.61 -12.24 -8.98
CA HIS A 68 16.73 -13.24 -9.56
C HIS A 68 16.26 -14.13 -8.41
N SER A 69 15.05 -13.91 -7.91
CA SER A 69 14.62 -14.47 -6.63
C SER A 69 13.13 -14.78 -6.57
N ARG A 70 12.77 -15.59 -5.57
CA ARG A 70 11.39 -15.84 -5.18
C ARG A 70 11.10 -15.09 -3.90
N HIS A 71 10.01 -14.35 -3.87
CA HIS A 71 9.59 -13.59 -2.72
C HIS A 71 8.39 -14.25 -2.04
N VAL A 72 8.28 -14.02 -0.74
CA VAL A 72 7.07 -14.22 0.04
C VAL A 72 6.89 -13.03 0.97
N GLY A 73 5.69 -12.47 1.03
CA GLY A 73 5.46 -11.33 1.90
C GLY A 73 4.14 -10.63 1.69
N LEU A 74 4.05 -9.48 2.36
CA LEU A 74 2.97 -8.50 2.31
C LEU A 74 3.36 -7.38 1.34
N ASP A 75 2.47 -7.10 0.39
CA ASP A 75 2.58 -6.06 -0.62
C ASP A 75 1.19 -5.42 -0.82
N GLY A 76 0.94 -4.33 -0.10
CA GLY A 76 -0.40 -3.74 0.03
C GLY A 76 -1.40 -4.73 0.63
N HIS A 77 -2.59 -4.86 0.05
CA HIS A 77 -3.63 -5.83 0.48
C HIS A 77 -3.28 -7.30 0.20
N GLY A 78 -2.17 -7.57 -0.49
CA GLY A 78 -1.77 -8.91 -0.90
C GLY A 78 -0.80 -9.54 0.09
N PHE A 79 -1.11 -10.73 0.59
CA PHE A 79 -0.08 -11.66 1.04
C PHE A 79 0.11 -12.73 -0.03
N GLY A 80 1.34 -13.08 -0.38
CA GLY A 80 1.58 -14.24 -1.23
C GLY A 80 3.04 -14.43 -1.64
N ALA A 81 3.24 -15.30 -2.62
CA ALA A 81 4.55 -15.61 -3.19
C ALA A 81 4.60 -15.34 -4.69
N TRP A 82 5.76 -14.86 -5.18
CA TRP A 82 6.01 -14.55 -6.59
C TRP A 82 7.49 -14.72 -6.95
N GLY A 83 7.78 -14.89 -8.24
CA GLY A 83 9.13 -14.82 -8.82
C GLY A 83 9.43 -13.42 -9.35
N GLN A 84 10.67 -12.98 -9.22
CA GLN A 84 11.10 -11.63 -9.59
C GLN A 84 12.52 -11.64 -10.17
N ASP A 85 12.66 -11.02 -11.32
CA ASP A 85 13.90 -10.64 -11.96
C ASP A 85 14.03 -9.13 -11.92
N ARG A 86 15.09 -8.60 -11.32
CA ARG A 86 15.22 -7.16 -11.15
C ARG A 86 16.65 -6.67 -11.22
N PHE A 87 16.83 -5.53 -11.86
CA PHE A 87 18.05 -4.73 -11.80
C PHE A 87 17.70 -3.25 -11.63
N ASP A 88 18.14 -2.69 -10.51
CA ASP A 88 17.94 -1.31 -10.11
C ASP A 88 19.29 -0.61 -10.03
N TRP A 89 19.43 0.54 -10.69
CA TRP A 89 20.55 1.46 -10.51
C TRP A 89 20.00 2.87 -10.32
N HIS A 90 20.16 3.42 -9.12
CA HIS A 90 19.60 4.72 -8.76
C HIS A 90 20.64 5.65 -8.15
N LEU A 91 20.68 6.87 -8.70
CA LEU A 91 21.30 8.03 -8.10
C LEU A 91 20.19 9.02 -7.72
N VAL A 92 20.40 9.85 -6.71
CA VAL A 92 19.41 10.84 -6.26
C VAL A 92 18.77 11.57 -7.46
N LEU A 93 17.43 11.48 -7.59
CA LEU A 93 16.63 12.08 -8.67
C LEU A 93 16.75 11.44 -10.08
N GLY A 94 17.28 10.21 -10.21
CA GLY A 94 17.26 9.50 -11.48
C GLY A 94 17.87 8.10 -11.46
N GLY A 95 17.44 7.25 -12.37
CA GLY A 95 18.05 5.93 -12.49
C GLY A 95 17.47 5.05 -13.58
N PHE A 96 18.04 3.86 -13.65
CA PHE A 96 17.59 2.78 -14.50
C PHE A 96 16.92 1.72 -13.62
N GLU A 97 15.73 1.31 -14.02
CA GLU A 97 14.96 0.26 -13.35
C GLU A 97 14.55 -0.76 -14.42
N TYR A 98 14.90 -2.02 -14.19
CA TYR A 98 14.45 -3.15 -15.00
C TYR A 98 13.83 -4.17 -14.05
N GLY A 99 12.56 -4.50 -14.28
CA GLY A 99 11.82 -5.46 -13.47
C GLY A 99 11.02 -6.42 -14.34
N HIS A 100 10.97 -7.68 -13.92
CA HIS A 100 10.04 -8.67 -14.42
C HIS A 100 9.51 -9.51 -13.25
N ARG A 101 8.19 -9.76 -13.25
CA ARG A 101 7.52 -10.58 -12.23
C ARG A 101 6.91 -11.79 -12.93
N ASP A 102 7.57 -12.94 -12.79
CA ASP A 102 7.26 -14.17 -13.56
C ASP A 102 5.90 -14.80 -13.21
N SER A 103 5.32 -14.43 -12.06
CA SER A 103 4.11 -15.08 -11.56
C SER A 103 3.16 -14.12 -10.86
N PRO A 104 1.83 -14.39 -10.97
CA PRO A 104 0.86 -13.72 -10.13
C PRO A 104 1.19 -14.00 -8.67
N ILE A 105 0.96 -13.01 -7.79
CA ILE A 105 1.01 -13.24 -6.35
C ILE A 105 0.04 -14.38 -6.04
N ARG A 106 0.58 -15.56 -5.68
CA ARG A 106 -0.24 -16.69 -5.25
C ARG A 106 -0.61 -16.43 -3.80
N GLY A 107 -1.85 -15.99 -3.56
CA GLY A 107 -2.33 -15.64 -2.22
C GLY A 107 -3.71 -14.98 -2.20
N SER A 108 -3.92 -13.96 -1.35
CA SER A 108 -5.23 -13.32 -1.11
C SER A 108 -5.79 -12.56 -2.32
N VAL A 109 -4.93 -12.03 -3.18
CA VAL A 109 -5.30 -11.26 -4.37
C VAL A 109 -4.53 -11.82 -5.56
N ARG A 110 -5.23 -12.15 -6.66
CA ARG A 110 -4.59 -12.51 -7.93
C ARG A 110 -4.23 -11.22 -8.68
N MET A 111 -2.98 -10.80 -8.58
CA MET A 111 -2.43 -9.79 -9.49
C MET A 111 -1.99 -10.47 -10.78
N ASN A 112 -2.37 -9.95 -11.95
CA ASN A 112 -1.84 -10.46 -13.21
C ASN A 112 -0.31 -10.26 -13.27
N PRO A 113 0.47 -11.23 -13.78
CA PRO A 113 1.90 -11.02 -13.99
C PRO A 113 2.10 -9.85 -14.93
N GLY A 114 2.95 -8.91 -14.54
CA GLY A 114 3.30 -7.77 -15.39
C GLY A 114 4.22 -8.18 -16.52
N SER A 115 3.93 -7.69 -17.72
CA SER A 115 4.90 -7.73 -18.83
C SER A 115 6.15 -6.95 -18.41
N GLY A 116 7.29 -7.63 -18.28
CA GLY A 116 8.55 -6.99 -17.88
C GLY A 116 8.98 -5.94 -18.89
N GLY A 117 9.56 -4.85 -18.39
CA GLY A 117 10.05 -3.74 -19.22
C GLY A 117 11.14 -2.97 -18.50
N GLY A 118 12.21 -2.63 -19.21
CA GLY A 118 13.23 -1.71 -18.70
C GLY A 118 12.84 -0.27 -19.01
N TYR A 119 12.85 0.59 -18.00
CA TYR A 119 12.56 2.01 -18.19
C TYR A 119 13.57 2.89 -17.47
N TRP A 120 13.90 4.00 -18.13
CA TRP A 120 14.64 5.09 -17.51
C TRP A 120 13.66 5.97 -16.74
N ARG A 121 13.94 6.18 -15.45
CA ARG A 121 13.13 7.02 -14.59
C ARG A 121 13.91 8.26 -14.17
N SER A 122 13.42 9.42 -14.58
CA SER A 122 13.84 10.70 -14.02
C SER A 122 12.59 11.51 -13.66
N PRO A 123 12.37 11.84 -12.38
CA PRO A 123 11.32 12.79 -11.98
C PRO A 123 11.46 14.16 -12.64
N LEU A 124 12.66 14.55 -13.06
CA LEU A 124 12.94 15.86 -13.67
C LEU A 124 12.70 15.87 -15.19
N LEU A 125 12.92 14.75 -15.88
CA LEU A 125 12.86 14.69 -17.34
C LEU A 125 11.54 14.13 -17.90
N GLY A 126 10.53 13.89 -17.06
CA GLY A 126 9.19 13.52 -17.51
C GLY A 126 9.12 12.19 -18.27
N GLY A 127 9.83 11.17 -17.79
CA GLY A 127 9.79 9.83 -18.40
C GLY A 127 8.36 9.31 -18.56
N ARG A 128 8.01 8.85 -19.76
CA ARG A 128 6.67 8.29 -20.04
C ARG A 128 6.55 6.93 -19.38
N TYR A 129 5.57 6.81 -18.50
CA TYR A 129 5.13 5.54 -17.95
C TYR A 129 4.31 4.82 -19.04
N THR A 130 4.79 3.67 -19.51
CA THR A 130 3.82 2.64 -19.89
C THR A 130 3.40 2.02 -18.57
N ARG A 131 2.31 2.55 -18.00
CA ARG A 131 1.74 2.04 -16.75
C ARG A 131 1.25 0.64 -17.04
N SER A 132 2.12 -0.35 -16.91
CA SER A 132 1.68 -1.72 -16.70
C SER A 132 1.00 -1.69 -15.33
N GLU A 133 -0.33 -1.74 -15.30
CA GLU A 133 -1.17 -1.66 -14.07
C GLU A 133 -0.76 -2.67 -12.98
N THR A 134 0.11 -3.62 -13.33
CA THR A 134 0.59 -4.72 -12.49
C THR A 134 1.95 -4.46 -11.84
N GLU A 135 2.72 -3.46 -12.28
CA GLU A 135 3.98 -3.10 -11.64
C GLU A 135 3.70 -2.10 -10.51
N HIS A 136 3.78 -2.57 -9.26
CA HIS A 136 3.72 -1.70 -8.09
C HIS A 136 4.98 -0.82 -8.04
N VAL A 137 4.93 0.29 -8.76
CA VAL A 137 5.91 1.38 -8.71
C VAL A 137 5.87 1.98 -7.32
N CYS A 138 7.01 2.12 -6.64
CA CYS A 138 7.07 2.78 -5.32
C CYS A 138 6.22 4.05 -5.34
N GLY A 139 5.24 4.11 -4.42
CA GLY A 139 4.31 5.23 -4.35
C GLY A 139 5.06 6.55 -4.18
N ALA A 140 4.43 7.65 -4.59
CA ALA A 140 5.02 8.99 -4.39
C ALA A 140 5.38 9.27 -2.92
N SER A 141 4.72 8.58 -1.99
CA SER A 141 4.84 8.71 -0.53
C SER A 141 5.41 7.47 0.16
N GLU A 142 6.13 6.60 -0.53
CA GLU A 142 6.68 5.40 0.08
C GLU A 142 8.13 5.57 0.55
N LEU A 143 8.37 5.30 1.84
CA LEU A 143 9.70 5.22 2.45
C LEU A 143 10.06 3.76 2.71
N GLY A 144 11.19 3.29 2.21
CA GLY A 144 11.61 1.92 2.41
C GLY A 144 13.01 1.63 1.90
N GLY A 145 13.30 0.34 1.84
CA GLY A 145 14.55 -0.15 1.29
C GLY A 145 14.48 -1.63 0.97
N ARG A 146 15.45 -2.05 0.18
CA ARG A 146 15.74 -3.45 -0.13
C ARG A 146 17.22 -3.70 0.08
N ALA A 147 17.53 -4.87 0.60
CA ALA A 147 18.89 -5.38 0.64
C ALA A 147 18.85 -6.86 0.26
N SER A 148 19.70 -7.25 -0.67
CA SER A 148 19.86 -8.64 -1.13
C SER A 148 21.32 -9.03 -0.97
N LEU A 149 21.59 -10.11 -0.25
CA LEU A 149 22.92 -10.64 0.00
C LEU A 149 22.97 -12.12 -0.37
N LEU A 150 23.55 -12.40 -1.54
CA LEU A 150 23.71 -13.72 -2.11
C LEU A 150 22.38 -14.42 -2.34
N LEU A 151 21.85 -15.15 -1.35
CA LEU A 151 20.65 -15.98 -1.50
C LEU A 151 19.44 -15.44 -0.77
N VAL A 152 19.62 -14.47 0.13
CA VAL A 152 18.55 -13.94 0.97
C VAL A 152 18.45 -12.44 0.73
N GLY A 153 17.25 -11.97 0.46
CA GLY A 153 16.93 -10.56 0.41
C GLY A 153 15.78 -10.23 1.33
N VAL A 154 15.72 -8.97 1.74
CA VAL A 154 14.61 -8.40 2.50
C VAL A 154 14.25 -7.07 1.86
N GLU A 155 12.96 -6.85 1.73
CA GLU A 155 12.40 -5.56 1.35
C GLU A 155 11.37 -5.15 2.38
N ALA A 156 11.49 -3.90 2.84
CA ALA A 156 10.58 -3.31 3.79
C ALA A 156 10.25 -1.87 3.36
N GLY A 157 9.00 -1.47 3.53
CA GLY A 157 8.55 -0.13 3.18
C GLY A 157 7.34 0.28 4.00
N VAL A 158 7.14 1.60 4.09
CA VAL A 158 6.02 2.23 4.75
C VAL A 158 5.43 3.27 3.81
N ARG A 159 4.11 3.19 3.58
CA ARG A 159 3.36 4.14 2.77
C ARG A 159 2.92 5.30 3.66
N PHE A 160 3.62 6.43 3.59
CA PHE A 160 3.47 7.54 4.54
C PHE A 160 2.05 8.13 4.56
N TRP A 161 1.39 8.21 3.40
CA TRP A 161 0.02 8.74 3.35
C TRP A 161 -0.98 7.79 4.00
N GLU A 162 -0.85 6.49 3.79
CA GLU A 162 -1.68 5.48 4.46
C GLU A 162 -1.36 5.40 5.95
N LEU A 163 -0.09 5.59 6.34
CA LEU A 163 0.26 5.67 7.76
C LEU A 163 -0.46 6.85 8.42
N LEU A 164 -0.49 8.01 7.75
CA LEU A 164 -1.18 9.18 8.26
C LEU A 164 -2.69 8.92 8.34
N ASP A 165 -3.26 8.28 7.33
CA ASP A 165 -4.67 7.93 7.27
C ASP A 165 -5.07 6.96 8.39
N PHE A 166 -4.30 5.88 8.59
CA PHE A 166 -4.43 4.95 9.71
C PHE A 166 -4.37 5.69 11.07
N LEU A 167 -3.38 6.57 11.25
CA LEU A 167 -3.23 7.34 12.48
C LEU A 167 -4.39 8.31 12.71
N CYS A 168 -4.91 8.95 11.66
CA CYS A 168 -6.11 9.78 11.71
C CYS A 168 -7.35 8.94 12.05
N GLY A 169 -7.44 7.76 11.46
CA GLY A 169 -8.46 6.75 11.68
C GLY A 169 -8.60 6.31 13.13
N LEU A 170 -7.47 6.23 13.86
CA LEU A 170 -7.47 5.96 15.31
C LEU A 170 -8.25 6.99 16.14
N PHE A 171 -8.47 8.19 15.58
CA PHE A 171 -9.25 9.28 16.19
C PHE A 171 -10.60 9.49 15.50
N GLY A 172 -11.03 8.56 14.63
CA GLY A 172 -12.27 8.64 13.88
C GLY A 172 -12.25 9.66 12.73
N LEU A 173 -11.06 10.08 12.29
CA LEU A 173 -10.89 10.93 11.11
C LEU A 173 -10.57 10.05 9.91
N ASP A 174 -11.30 10.25 8.81
CA ASP A 174 -11.08 9.56 7.53
C ASP A 174 -10.75 10.58 6.42
N PRO A 175 -9.47 10.99 6.29
CA PRO A 175 -9.00 11.85 5.21
C PRO A 175 -9.21 11.29 3.80
N GLN A 176 -9.02 9.98 3.57
CA GLN A 176 -9.09 9.38 2.23
C GLN A 176 -10.52 9.09 1.78
N ARG A 177 -11.48 8.98 2.70
CA ARG A 177 -12.89 8.69 2.44
C ARG A 177 -13.12 7.35 1.75
N ASP A 178 -12.27 6.38 2.02
CA ASP A 178 -12.34 5.03 1.48
C ASP A 178 -13.03 4.03 2.43
N ASP A 179 -13.38 4.45 3.65
CA ASP A 179 -14.15 3.63 4.60
C ASP A 179 -15.50 3.21 3.99
N THR A 180 -15.68 1.90 3.84
CA THR A 180 -16.91 1.31 3.25
C THR A 180 -18.18 1.63 4.03
N ALA A 181 -18.08 1.92 5.33
CA ALA A 181 -19.21 2.33 6.15
C ALA A 181 -19.79 3.70 5.72
N ALA A 182 -19.01 4.55 5.06
CA ALA A 182 -19.45 5.82 4.50
C ALA A 182 -20.02 5.68 3.07
N ARG A 183 -19.74 4.57 2.36
CA ARG A 183 -20.44 4.27 1.11
C ARG A 183 -21.88 3.92 1.42
N GLN A 184 -22.77 4.90 1.27
CA GLN A 184 -24.17 4.61 1.04
C GLN A 184 -24.24 3.62 -0.13
N PRO A 185 -25.00 2.52 -0.03
CA PRO A 185 -25.22 1.63 -1.16
C PRO A 185 -25.68 2.51 -2.32
N SER A 186 -24.88 2.52 -3.39
CA SER A 186 -25.24 3.29 -4.57
C SER A 186 -26.61 2.79 -5.02
N ALA A 187 -27.50 3.66 -5.48
CA ALA A 187 -28.76 3.22 -6.06
C ALA A 187 -28.57 2.20 -7.22
N ALA A 188 -27.35 2.12 -7.77
CA ALA A 188 -26.93 1.12 -8.74
C ALA A 188 -26.69 -0.30 -8.17
N ASP A 189 -26.45 -0.42 -6.86
CA ASP A 189 -26.31 -1.72 -6.16
C ASP A 189 -27.65 -2.25 -5.66
N SER A 190 -28.71 -1.44 -5.72
CA SER A 190 -30.07 -1.94 -5.56
C SER A 190 -30.33 -2.96 -6.67
N PRO A 191 -30.76 -4.19 -6.36
CA PRO A 191 -31.20 -5.13 -7.38
C PRO A 191 -32.24 -4.41 -8.26
N PRO A 192 -32.21 -4.61 -9.60
CA PRO A 192 -33.13 -3.91 -10.50
C PRO A 192 -34.54 -4.10 -9.96
N GLU A 193 -35.19 -2.99 -9.61
CA GLU A 193 -36.54 -2.99 -9.05
C GLU A 193 -37.40 -3.85 -9.95
N ALA A 194 -37.81 -5.01 -9.42
CA ALA A 194 -38.51 -6.02 -10.20
C ALA A 194 -39.70 -5.32 -10.86
N THR A 195 -39.64 -5.19 -12.19
CA THR A 195 -40.67 -4.50 -12.96
C THR A 195 -41.99 -5.19 -12.65
N GLN A 196 -42.82 -4.56 -11.83
CA GLN A 196 -44.14 -5.07 -11.50
C GLN A 196 -44.96 -4.99 -12.79
N THR A 197 -45.06 -6.12 -13.50
CA THR A 197 -45.98 -6.27 -14.61
C THR A 197 -47.39 -6.24 -14.04
N HIS A 198 -48.00 -5.06 -14.08
CA HIS A 198 -49.41 -4.88 -13.81
C HIS A 198 -50.18 -5.58 -14.93
N THR A 199 -50.63 -6.81 -14.67
CA THR A 199 -51.57 -7.51 -15.54
C THR A 199 -52.97 -6.95 -15.22
N THR A 200 -53.50 -6.13 -16.13
CA THR A 200 -54.91 -5.73 -16.10
C THR A 200 -55.74 -6.87 -16.67
N GLU A 201 -56.61 -7.45 -15.84
CA GLU A 201 -57.73 -8.28 -16.28
C GLU A 201 -58.95 -7.41 -16.62
#